data_AF-A0A2N2X5C3-F1
#
_entry.id   AF-A0A2N2X5C3-F1
#
_cell.length_a   1.000
_cell.length_b   1.000
_cell.length_c   1.000
_cell.angle_alpha   90.00
_cell.angle_beta   90.00
_cell.angle_gamma   90.00
#
_symmetry.space_group_name_H-M   'P 1'
#
loop_
_entity.id
_entity.type
_entity.pdbx_description
1 polymer ?
#
loop_
_entity_poly.entity_id
_entity_poly.type
_entity_poly.pdbx_seq_one_letter_code
_entity_poly.pdbx_strand_id
1 'polypeptide(L)'
;MNTLKPLLLLITLFFYLNSQAQITEFGLASFYADKFNGRITASGETFDQQKLTAAHRTLPFGTTVKVTNLENKKTVSVVINDRGPFIKDRVIDLSKAAAEELGFIKTGVAQVKLEVLNLSASGITAATAAKHQVVFSRATPESRSPGSDQASSVASEGLEYYLLKSELTTPSGFGIQVASYQEAANLMKLCDELRKKTNKEVIVQVSKQGNNKLYRVMLGPFPSREAASSYLDKYKRLFPGSFVLAF
;
A
#
# COMPACT_ATOMS: atom_id res chain seq x y z
N MET A 1 0.18 18.62 56.63
CA MET A 1 0.68 19.12 55.32
C MET A 1 0.89 17.92 54.40
N ASN A 2 0.47 18.00 53.14
CA ASN A 2 0.79 17.08 52.00
C ASN A 2 -0.35 16.21 51.42
N THR A 3 -1.60 16.67 51.43
CA THR A 3 -2.70 16.04 50.64
C THR A 3 -2.75 16.49 49.17
N LEU A 4 -1.85 17.37 48.72
CA LEU A 4 -1.82 17.88 47.33
C LEU A 4 -1.08 16.97 46.33
N LYS A 5 -0.23 16.05 46.81
CA LYS A 5 0.58 15.16 45.95
C LYS A 5 -0.20 14.07 45.19
N PRO A 6 -1.26 13.42 45.73
CA PRO A 6 -2.00 12.40 44.99
C PRO A 6 -2.89 13.00 43.89
N LEU A 7 -3.37 14.23 44.06
CA LEU A 7 -4.21 14.90 43.07
C LEU A 7 -3.42 15.34 41.83
N LEU A 8 -2.16 15.77 42.00
CA LEU A 8 -1.27 16.11 40.88
C LEU A 8 -0.87 14.87 40.07
N LEU A 9 -0.77 13.70 40.73
CA LEU A 9 -0.44 12.41 40.12
C LEU A 9 -1.62 11.82 39.31
N LEU A 10 -2.86 12.12 39.72
CA LEU A 10 -4.06 11.70 39.00
C LEU A 10 -4.28 12.52 37.71
N ILE A 11 -3.97 13.82 37.74
CA ILE A 11 -4.08 14.71 36.56
C ILE A 11 -3.00 14.37 35.52
N THR A 12 -1.77 14.07 35.93
CA THR A 12 -0.71 13.64 34.99
C THR A 12 -0.99 12.25 34.40
N LEU A 13 -1.59 11.33 35.16
CA LEU A 13 -2.01 10.02 34.65
C LEU A 13 -3.19 10.13 33.66
N PHE A 14 -4.11 11.09 33.85
CA PHE A 14 -5.22 11.37 32.94
C PHE A 14 -4.75 11.98 31.60
N PHE A 15 -3.69 12.80 31.61
CA PHE A 15 -3.04 13.28 30.40
C PHE A 15 -2.27 12.17 29.65
N TYR A 16 -1.71 11.19 30.37
CA TYR A 16 -0.96 10.07 29.77
C TYR A 16 -1.87 9.08 29.02
N LEU A 17 -3.14 8.96 29.42
CA LEU A 17 -4.11 8.01 28.83
C LEU A 17 -4.77 8.50 27.53
N ASN A 18 -4.64 9.78 27.17
CA ASN A 18 -5.36 10.37 26.02
C ASN A 18 -4.52 10.61 24.76
N SER A 19 -3.24 10.19 24.72
CA SER A 19 -2.44 10.27 23.48
C SER A 19 -2.65 9.04 22.61
N GLN A 20 -3.77 8.97 21.88
CA GLN A 20 -3.78 8.18 20.64
C GLN A 20 -2.90 8.91 19.63
N ALA A 21 -1.77 8.32 19.26
CA ALA A 21 -0.90 8.86 18.23
C ALA A 21 -1.63 8.84 16.88
N GLN A 22 -2.20 9.98 16.49
CA GLN A 22 -2.81 10.16 15.17
C GLN A 22 -1.70 10.11 14.11
N ILE A 23 -1.80 9.19 13.15
CA ILE A 23 -0.82 9.09 12.06
C ILE A 23 -0.79 10.43 11.33
N THR A 24 0.40 11.04 11.32
CA THR A 24 0.64 12.35 10.74
C THR A 24 1.80 12.26 9.75
N GLU A 25 1.62 12.85 8.58
CA GLU A 25 2.63 12.92 7.54
C GLU A 25 2.74 14.35 7.00
N PHE A 26 3.93 14.74 6.54
CA PHE A 26 4.20 16.06 5.99
C PHE A 26 4.85 15.91 4.62
N GLY A 27 4.51 16.80 3.69
CA GLY A 27 5.15 16.86 2.38
C GLY A 27 4.39 17.73 1.40
N LEU A 28 4.67 17.57 0.11
CA LEU A 28 3.99 18.34 -0.93
C LEU A 28 2.68 17.68 -1.36
N ALA A 29 1.64 18.47 -1.54
CA ALA A 29 0.44 18.08 -2.27
C ALA A 29 0.49 18.60 -3.71
N SER A 30 -0.12 17.85 -4.62
CA SER A 30 -0.55 18.38 -5.92
C SER A 30 -2.01 18.02 -6.18
N PHE A 31 -2.52 18.28 -7.38
CA PHE A 31 -3.85 17.84 -7.79
C PHE A 31 -3.90 17.29 -9.21
N TYR A 32 -4.89 16.45 -9.49
CA TYR A 32 -5.08 15.84 -10.80
C TYR A 32 -5.40 16.88 -11.90
N ALA A 33 -4.76 16.74 -13.05
CA ALA A 33 -5.14 17.46 -14.26
C ALA A 33 -6.50 17.00 -14.80
N ASP A 34 -7.26 17.91 -15.42
CA ASP A 34 -8.61 17.72 -15.99
C ASP A 34 -8.76 16.43 -16.83
N LYS A 35 -7.71 16.03 -17.55
CA LYS A 35 -7.68 14.81 -18.40
C LYS A 35 -7.89 13.48 -17.65
N PHE A 36 -7.77 13.46 -16.32
CA PHE A 36 -7.96 12.26 -15.52
C PHE A 36 -9.43 12.03 -15.16
N ASN A 37 -10.29 13.05 -15.23
CA ASN A 37 -11.71 12.94 -14.89
C ASN A 37 -12.38 11.80 -15.71
N GLY A 38 -13.18 10.97 -15.04
CA GLY A 38 -13.86 9.83 -15.66
C GLY A 38 -13.01 8.56 -15.83
N ARG A 39 -11.72 8.57 -15.48
CA ARG A 39 -10.88 7.36 -15.49
C ARG A 39 -11.10 6.51 -14.25
N ILE A 40 -10.82 5.21 -14.34
CA ILE A 40 -10.88 4.31 -13.19
C ILE A 40 -9.65 4.52 -12.30
N THR A 41 -9.87 4.70 -10.99
CA THR A 41 -8.83 4.79 -9.96
C THR A 41 -8.34 3.40 -9.56
N ALA A 42 -7.26 3.33 -8.78
CA ALA A 42 -6.76 2.08 -8.23
C ALA A 42 -7.72 1.39 -7.24
N SER A 43 -8.73 2.08 -6.69
CA SER A 43 -9.81 1.43 -5.92
C SER A 43 -10.85 0.74 -6.79
N GLY A 44 -10.85 1.00 -8.09
CA GLY A 44 -11.89 0.55 -9.04
C GLY A 44 -13.05 1.54 -9.22
N GLU A 45 -13.05 2.67 -8.50
CA GLU A 45 -14.05 3.72 -8.67
C GLU A 45 -13.74 4.61 -9.89
N THR A 46 -14.77 5.21 -10.49
CA THR A 46 -14.57 6.27 -11.49
C THR A 46 -14.13 7.56 -10.78
N PHE A 47 -12.98 8.10 -11.17
CA PHE A 47 -12.47 9.36 -10.68
C PHE A 47 -13.38 10.52 -11.11
N ASP A 48 -13.74 11.34 -10.14
CA ASP A 48 -14.55 12.55 -10.31
C ASP A 48 -13.84 13.72 -9.61
N GLN A 49 -13.45 14.72 -10.39
CA GLN A 49 -12.71 15.87 -9.89
C GLN A 49 -13.50 16.76 -8.93
N GLN A 50 -14.83 16.64 -8.92
CA GLN A 50 -15.71 17.38 -8.03
C GLN A 50 -15.87 16.72 -6.66
N LYS A 51 -15.44 15.46 -6.51
CA LYS A 51 -15.46 14.76 -5.21
C LYS A 51 -14.22 15.08 -4.39
N LEU A 52 -14.33 14.99 -3.06
CA LEU A 52 -13.21 15.15 -2.13
C LEU A 52 -12.45 13.82 -1.96
N THR A 53 -11.69 13.46 -2.99
CA THR A 53 -10.87 12.23 -3.00
C THR A 53 -9.40 12.53 -3.26
N ALA A 54 -8.55 11.55 -2.99
CA ALA A 54 -7.11 11.67 -3.19
C ALA A 54 -6.42 10.33 -3.48
N ALA A 55 -5.26 10.43 -4.12
CA ALA A 55 -4.26 9.37 -4.19
C ALA A 55 -3.29 9.46 -3.02
N HIS A 56 -3.05 8.31 -2.39
CA HIS A 56 -1.97 8.12 -1.43
C HIS A 56 -1.22 6.82 -1.72
N ARG A 57 0.09 6.77 -1.41
CA ARG A 57 0.94 5.62 -1.75
C ARG A 57 0.52 4.36 -1.04
N THR A 58 0.18 4.50 0.24
CA THR A 58 0.11 3.37 1.17
C THR A 58 -1.15 3.32 2.01
N LEU A 59 -1.92 4.42 2.07
CA LEU A 59 -3.10 4.44 2.93
C LEU A 59 -4.17 3.54 2.33
N PRO A 60 -4.87 2.73 3.15
CA PRO A 60 -5.97 1.90 2.69
C PRO A 60 -7.01 2.71 1.92
N PHE A 61 -7.64 2.08 0.93
CA PHE A 61 -8.77 2.74 0.27
C PHE A 61 -9.91 2.93 1.28
N GLY A 62 -10.64 4.03 1.15
CA GLY A 62 -11.66 4.43 2.11
C GLY A 62 -11.12 5.13 3.36
N THR A 63 -9.80 5.22 3.57
CA THR A 63 -9.23 6.02 4.66
C THR A 63 -9.61 7.48 4.48
N THR A 64 -10.11 8.11 5.55
CA THR A 64 -10.35 9.56 5.58
C THR A 64 -9.13 10.28 6.14
N VAL A 65 -8.63 11.26 5.40
CA VAL A 65 -7.47 12.07 5.76
C VAL A 65 -7.88 13.53 5.81
N LYS A 66 -7.62 14.20 6.93
CA LYS A 66 -7.66 15.66 7.00
C LYS A 66 -6.33 16.19 6.47
N VAL A 67 -6.42 16.99 5.43
CA VAL A 67 -5.28 17.66 4.80
C VAL A 67 -5.29 19.10 5.26
N THR A 68 -4.15 19.60 5.73
CA THR A 68 -3.96 21.00 6.12
C THR A 68 -2.92 21.64 5.22
N ASN A 69 -3.28 22.70 4.50
CA ASN A 69 -2.31 23.53 3.81
C ASN A 69 -1.56 24.37 4.84
N LEU A 70 -0.23 24.23 4.90
CA LEU A 70 0.58 24.84 5.94
C LEU A 70 0.79 26.35 5.75
N GLU A 71 0.62 26.85 4.53
CA GLU A 71 0.79 28.27 4.20
C GLU A 71 -0.41 29.10 4.66
N ASN A 72 -1.63 28.62 4.38
CA ASN A 72 -2.86 29.38 4.63
C ASN A 72 -3.74 28.79 5.75
N LYS A 73 -3.33 27.66 6.35
CA LYS A 73 -4.03 26.93 7.42
C LYS A 73 -5.42 26.39 7.07
N LYS A 74 -5.83 26.46 5.80
CA LYS A 74 -7.07 25.82 5.35
C LYS A 74 -6.96 24.31 5.45
N THR A 75 -8.09 23.66 5.68
CA THR A 75 -8.18 22.21 5.80
C THR A 75 -9.32 21.64 4.97
N VAL A 76 -9.16 20.40 4.52
CA VAL A 76 -10.20 19.61 3.84
C VAL A 76 -10.07 18.15 4.26
N SER A 77 -11.18 17.42 4.35
CA SER A 77 -11.15 15.97 4.55
C SER A 77 -11.38 15.25 3.23
N VAL A 78 -10.49 14.34 2.87
CA VAL A 78 -10.57 13.56 1.63
C VAL A 78 -10.59 12.07 1.91
N VAL A 79 -11.19 11.31 0.99
CA VAL A 79 -11.16 9.85 1.01
C VAL A 79 -10.07 9.35 0.06
N ILE A 80 -9.22 8.45 0.55
CA ILE A 80 -8.21 7.79 -0.29
C ILE A 80 -8.91 6.76 -1.19
N ASN A 81 -8.86 6.97 -2.49
CA ASN A 81 -9.43 6.03 -3.46
C ASN A 81 -8.51 5.75 -4.66
N ASP A 82 -7.29 6.28 -4.64
CA ASP A 82 -6.32 6.04 -5.70
C ASP A 82 -4.89 5.86 -5.15
N ARG A 83 -3.95 5.49 -6.03
CA ARG A 83 -2.53 5.24 -5.71
C ARG A 83 -1.61 6.25 -6.37
N GLY A 84 -0.58 6.64 -5.64
CA GLY A 84 0.34 7.72 -5.99
C GLY A 84 0.44 8.71 -4.82
N PRO A 85 1.12 9.85 -4.97
CA PRO A 85 1.99 10.24 -6.08
C PRO A 85 3.22 9.33 -6.23
N PHE A 86 3.72 9.15 -7.45
CA PHE A 86 5.00 8.48 -7.72
C PHE A 86 6.15 9.45 -7.98
N ILE A 87 5.94 10.72 -7.63
CA ILE A 87 6.95 11.79 -7.72
C ILE A 87 7.55 11.99 -6.34
N LYS A 88 8.88 12.11 -6.29
CA LYS A 88 9.66 12.35 -5.07
C LYS A 88 9.12 13.61 -4.35
N ASP A 89 9.08 13.57 -3.02
CA ASP A 89 8.68 14.67 -2.12
C ASP A 89 7.19 15.09 -2.12
N ARG A 90 6.36 14.59 -3.05
CA ARG A 90 4.89 14.69 -2.92
C ARG A 90 4.37 13.59 -2.04
N VAL A 91 3.39 13.84 -1.19
CA VAL A 91 2.78 12.84 -0.30
C VAL A 91 1.33 12.52 -0.67
N ILE A 92 0.65 13.45 -1.35
CA ILE A 92 -0.76 13.28 -1.73
C ILE A 92 -1.04 13.98 -3.08
N ASP A 93 -1.83 13.35 -3.93
CA ASP A 93 -2.39 13.99 -5.13
C ASP A 93 -3.91 14.10 -4.93
N LEU A 94 -4.42 15.33 -4.87
CA LEU A 94 -5.79 15.67 -4.51
C LEU A 94 -6.69 15.81 -5.74
N SER A 95 -8.01 15.66 -5.55
CA SER A 95 -8.97 16.13 -6.55
C SER A 95 -8.90 17.66 -6.71
N LYS A 96 -9.43 18.16 -7.83
CA LYS A 96 -9.48 19.60 -8.11
C LYS A 96 -10.33 20.33 -7.08
N ALA A 97 -11.49 19.77 -6.70
CA ALA A 97 -12.32 20.32 -5.64
C ALA A 97 -11.57 20.45 -4.29
N ALA A 98 -10.84 19.41 -3.88
CA ALA A 98 -10.07 19.46 -2.63
C ALA A 98 -8.93 20.50 -2.68
N ALA A 99 -8.29 20.65 -3.84
CA ALA A 99 -7.24 21.67 -4.02
C ALA A 99 -7.78 23.11 -4.05
N GLU A 100 -9.01 23.29 -4.54
CA GLU A 100 -9.72 24.56 -4.50
C GLU A 100 -10.07 24.96 -3.06
N GLU A 101 -10.60 24.03 -2.27
CA GLU A 101 -10.87 24.25 -0.84
C GLU A 101 -9.60 24.60 -0.06
N LEU A 102 -8.49 23.91 -0.34
CA LEU A 102 -7.18 24.19 0.25
C LEU A 102 -6.50 25.45 -0.32
N GLY A 103 -7.07 26.06 -1.36
CA GLY A 103 -6.63 27.34 -1.91
C GLY A 103 -5.26 27.32 -2.59
N PHE A 104 -4.90 26.23 -3.27
CA PHE A 104 -3.60 26.14 -3.98
C PHE A 104 -3.71 25.81 -5.49
N ILE A 105 -4.91 25.94 -6.08
CA ILE A 105 -5.12 25.73 -7.53
C ILE A 105 -4.16 26.57 -8.38
N LYS A 106 -3.97 27.85 -8.03
CA LYS A 106 -3.11 28.78 -8.80
C LYS A 106 -1.62 28.43 -8.72
N THR A 107 -1.17 27.95 -7.57
CA THR A 107 0.22 27.57 -7.31
C THR A 107 0.56 26.16 -7.80
N GLY A 108 -0.44 25.28 -7.99
CA GLY A 108 -0.26 23.92 -8.48
C GLY A 108 0.16 22.91 -7.41
N VAL A 109 0.96 23.35 -6.43
CA VAL A 109 1.46 22.55 -5.32
C VAL A 109 1.37 23.33 -4.00
N ALA A 110 1.36 22.61 -2.87
CA ALA A 110 1.38 23.21 -1.53
C ALA A 110 2.09 22.30 -0.52
N GLN A 111 2.75 22.88 0.49
CA GLN A 111 3.16 22.11 1.67
C GLN A 111 1.95 21.77 2.53
N VAL A 112 1.78 20.49 2.85
CA VAL A 112 0.64 20.00 3.62
C VAL A 112 1.05 19.15 4.81
N LYS A 113 0.17 19.12 5.81
CA LYS A 113 0.12 18.11 6.88
C LYS A 113 -1.09 17.20 6.62
N LEU A 114 -0.87 15.90 6.64
CA LEU A 114 -1.88 14.87 6.58
C LEU A 114 -2.16 14.35 7.99
N GLU A 115 -3.43 14.18 8.29
CA GLU A 115 -3.91 13.69 9.58
C GLU A 115 -4.95 12.60 9.31
N VAL A 116 -4.61 11.34 9.61
CA VAL A 116 -5.54 10.21 9.40
C VAL A 116 -6.64 10.29 10.44
N LEU A 117 -7.89 10.50 9.99
CA LEU A 117 -9.06 10.61 10.87
C LEU A 117 -9.65 9.25 11.19
N ASN A 118 -9.75 8.38 10.19
CA ASN A 118 -10.21 7.00 10.35
C ASN A 118 -9.41 6.09 9.42
N LEU A 119 -8.77 5.07 9.98
CA LEU A 119 -8.30 3.93 9.20
C LEU A 119 -9.55 3.11 8.82
N SER A 120 -9.81 2.88 7.53
CA SER A 120 -10.93 2.03 7.15
C SER A 120 -10.68 0.62 7.66
N ALA A 121 -11.41 0.25 8.72
CA ALA A 121 -11.48 -1.11 9.24
C ALA A 121 -12.49 -1.90 8.40
N SER A 122 -12.26 -2.04 7.10
CA SER A 122 -13.10 -2.86 6.20
C SER A 122 -12.29 -3.18 4.95
N GLY A 123 -11.63 -4.32 4.89
CA GLY A 123 -12.26 -5.51 4.30
C GLY A 123 -12.46 -6.73 5.20
N ILE A 124 -12.67 -6.56 6.52
CA ILE A 124 -13.16 -7.66 7.38
C ILE A 124 -14.23 -7.13 8.34
N THR A 125 -15.48 -7.13 7.90
CA THR A 125 -16.72 -7.56 8.60
C THR A 125 -17.96 -6.81 8.10
N ALA A 126 -19.05 -7.58 7.91
CA ALA A 126 -20.43 -7.16 7.65
C ALA A 126 -20.83 -6.76 6.20
N ALA A 127 -20.68 -7.71 5.27
CA ALA A 127 -21.65 -7.89 4.18
C ALA A 127 -22.12 -9.35 4.17
N THR A 128 -23.14 -9.60 4.98
CA THR A 128 -24.24 -10.55 4.74
C THR A 128 -23.89 -12.04 4.58
N ALA A 129 -23.84 -12.73 5.72
CA ALA A 129 -24.29 -14.11 5.82
C ALA A 129 -25.82 -14.18 5.60
N ALA A 130 -26.27 -14.39 4.37
CA ALA A 130 -27.55 -15.05 4.05
C ALA A 130 -27.68 -15.29 2.53
N LYS A 131 -27.71 -16.58 2.16
CA LYS A 131 -28.30 -17.15 0.93
C LYS A 131 -27.72 -16.70 -0.43
N HIS A 132 -26.66 -17.39 -0.87
CA HIS A 132 -26.69 -18.03 -2.19
C HIS A 132 -25.68 -19.18 -2.25
N GLN A 133 -26.20 -20.41 -2.36
CA GLN A 133 -25.41 -21.57 -2.77
C GLN A 133 -24.89 -21.30 -4.17
N VAL A 134 -23.58 -21.15 -4.34
CA VAL A 134 -22.96 -21.21 -5.66
C VAL A 134 -22.82 -22.68 -6.01
N VAL A 135 -23.84 -23.18 -6.72
CA VAL A 135 -23.74 -24.40 -7.51
C VAL A 135 -22.64 -24.17 -8.56
N PHE A 136 -21.57 -24.95 -8.49
CA PHE A 136 -20.60 -25.05 -9.58
C PHE A 136 -21.26 -25.80 -10.75
N SER A 137 -21.94 -25.07 -11.64
CA SER A 137 -22.31 -25.59 -12.96
C SER A 137 -21.17 -25.31 -13.93
N ARG A 138 -20.45 -26.38 -14.23
CA ARG A 138 -19.50 -26.50 -15.34
C ARG A 138 -20.24 -26.24 -16.66
N ALA A 139 -20.02 -25.08 -17.27
CA ALA A 139 -20.35 -24.87 -18.67
C ALA A 139 -19.12 -25.16 -19.52
N THR A 140 -19.24 -26.17 -20.38
CA THR A 140 -18.37 -26.47 -21.51
C THR A 140 -18.30 -25.28 -22.49
N PRO A 141 -17.19 -25.10 -23.21
CA PRO A 141 -17.03 -23.97 -24.13
C PRO A 141 -17.78 -24.28 -25.43
N GLU A 142 -18.82 -23.50 -25.73
CA GLU A 142 -19.47 -23.53 -27.03
C GLU A 142 -19.01 -22.32 -27.85
N SER A 143 -18.64 -22.61 -29.10
CA SER A 143 -17.91 -21.72 -30.00
C SER A 143 -18.75 -20.53 -30.48
N ARG A 144 -18.22 -19.33 -30.33
CA ARG A 144 -18.56 -18.21 -31.21
C ARG A 144 -17.29 -17.49 -31.66
N SER A 145 -17.07 -17.50 -32.96
CA SER A 145 -16.07 -16.72 -33.68
C SER A 145 -16.44 -15.22 -33.74
N PRO A 146 -15.48 -14.34 -34.09
CA PRO A 146 -15.27 -13.07 -33.41
C PRO A 146 -15.98 -11.89 -34.08
N GLY A 147 -16.67 -11.08 -33.26
CA GLY A 147 -17.05 -9.71 -33.61
C GLY A 147 -15.93 -8.77 -33.21
N SER A 148 -15.43 -8.02 -34.19
CA SER A 148 -14.30 -7.11 -34.10
C SER A 148 -14.62 -5.85 -33.29
N ASP A 149 -14.39 -5.89 -31.98
CA ASP A 149 -14.07 -4.67 -31.25
C ASP A 149 -12.56 -4.49 -31.27
N GLN A 150 -12.13 -3.56 -32.13
CA GLN A 150 -10.77 -3.04 -32.18
C GLN A 150 -10.42 -2.47 -30.80
N ALA A 151 -9.86 -3.32 -29.94
CA ALA A 151 -9.13 -2.88 -28.76
C ALA A 151 -7.93 -2.07 -29.26
N SER A 152 -8.12 -0.76 -29.38
CA SER A 152 -7.07 0.20 -29.71
C SER A 152 -5.90 -0.04 -28.77
N SER A 153 -4.84 -0.61 -29.32
CA SER A 153 -3.54 -0.79 -28.70
C SER A 153 -2.90 0.58 -28.52
N VAL A 154 -3.33 1.32 -27.50
CA VAL A 154 -2.54 2.43 -26.98
C VAL A 154 -1.35 1.77 -26.29
N ALA A 155 -0.19 1.83 -26.96
CA ALA A 155 1.07 1.34 -26.43
C ALA A 155 1.26 1.91 -25.01
N SER A 156 1.10 1.02 -24.03
CA SER A 156 1.30 1.28 -22.62
C SER A 156 2.80 1.33 -22.34
N GLU A 157 3.46 2.40 -22.76
CA GLU A 157 4.87 2.61 -22.41
C GLU A 157 4.99 2.72 -20.87
N GLY A 158 5.66 1.74 -20.26
CA GLY A 158 6.00 1.75 -18.84
C GLY A 158 5.00 1.12 -17.87
N LEU A 159 3.91 0.49 -18.34
CA LEU A 159 3.04 -0.30 -17.47
C LEU A 159 3.55 -1.75 -17.38
N GLU A 160 3.92 -2.18 -16.17
CA GLU A 160 4.31 -3.57 -15.88
C GLU A 160 3.12 -4.29 -15.21
N TYR A 161 2.65 -5.37 -15.82
CA TYR A 161 1.55 -6.19 -15.29
C TYR A 161 2.10 -7.50 -14.72
N TYR A 162 1.70 -7.84 -13.49
CA TYR A 162 2.13 -9.04 -12.80
C TYR A 162 0.91 -9.91 -12.45
N LEU A 163 0.91 -11.17 -12.91
CA LEU A 163 -0.08 -12.16 -12.47
C LEU A 163 0.43 -12.82 -11.18
N LEU A 164 -0.12 -12.40 -10.05
CA LEU A 164 0.29 -12.92 -8.74
C LEU A 164 -0.57 -14.12 -8.34
N LYS A 165 0.10 -15.26 -8.11
CA LYS A 165 -0.46 -16.36 -7.33
C LYS A 165 0.25 -16.36 -5.99
N SER A 166 -0.52 -16.26 -4.90
CA SER A 166 0.00 -16.26 -3.53
C SER A 166 -0.79 -17.25 -2.69
N GLU A 167 -0.08 -18.07 -1.93
CA GLU A 167 -0.65 -19.04 -0.99
C GLU A 167 0.02 -18.85 0.37
N LEU A 168 -0.77 -19.00 1.45
CA LEU A 168 -0.20 -18.97 2.80
C LEU A 168 0.62 -20.25 3.00
N THR A 169 1.87 -20.10 3.44
CA THR A 169 2.78 -21.22 3.65
C THR A 169 3.50 -21.09 4.99
N THR A 170 3.88 -22.22 5.58
CA THR A 170 4.66 -22.34 6.81
C THR A 170 5.97 -23.07 6.48
N PRO A 171 6.94 -22.39 5.86
CA PRO A 171 8.21 -23.01 5.49
C PRO A 171 9.00 -23.40 6.74
N SER A 172 9.83 -24.43 6.61
CA SER A 172 10.75 -24.89 7.65
C SER A 172 12.18 -24.94 7.11
N GLY A 173 13.15 -25.01 8.02
CA GLY A 173 14.57 -24.97 7.67
C GLY A 173 15.07 -23.54 7.48
N PHE A 174 15.78 -23.29 6.38
CA PHE A 174 16.50 -22.04 6.16
C PHE A 174 16.10 -21.37 4.85
N GLY A 175 16.18 -20.05 4.81
CA GLY A 175 16.04 -19.25 3.60
C GLY A 175 17.14 -18.20 3.49
N ILE A 176 17.38 -17.73 2.27
CA ILE A 176 18.32 -16.65 1.99
C ILE A 176 17.49 -15.37 1.90
N GLN A 177 17.63 -14.48 2.88
CA GLN A 177 17.01 -13.17 2.80
C GLN A 177 17.74 -12.33 1.75
N VAL A 178 17.02 -11.93 0.71
CA VAL A 178 17.55 -11.11 -0.40
C VAL A 178 17.37 -9.63 -0.11
N ALA A 179 16.18 -9.25 0.37
CA ALA A 179 15.84 -7.86 0.65
C ALA A 179 14.75 -7.77 1.72
N SER A 180 14.61 -6.58 2.31
CA SER A 180 13.49 -6.23 3.18
C SER A 180 12.84 -4.95 2.67
N TYR A 181 11.52 -4.93 2.59
CA TYR A 181 10.74 -3.79 2.16
C TYR A 181 9.70 -3.44 3.22
N GLN A 182 9.39 -2.15 3.34
CA GLN A 182 8.20 -1.68 4.05
C GLN A 182 6.98 -1.63 3.10
N GLU A 183 7.24 -1.63 1.78
CA GLU A 183 6.24 -1.47 0.74
C GLU A 183 6.07 -2.71 -0.15
N ALA A 184 4.82 -3.15 -0.33
CA ALA A 184 4.50 -4.34 -1.12
C ALA A 184 4.60 -4.14 -2.64
N ALA A 185 4.62 -2.90 -3.15
CA ALA A 185 4.79 -2.65 -4.59
C ALA A 185 6.23 -2.94 -5.06
N ASN A 186 7.23 -2.52 -4.29
CA ASN A 186 8.65 -2.74 -4.58
C ASN A 186 9.05 -4.22 -4.51
N LEU A 187 8.28 -5.00 -3.74
CA LEU A 187 8.41 -6.44 -3.63
C LEU A 187 8.13 -7.16 -4.96
N MET A 188 7.13 -6.73 -5.73
CA MET A 188 6.66 -7.49 -6.90
C MET A 188 7.72 -7.61 -7.99
N LYS A 189 8.41 -6.49 -8.29
CA LYS A 189 9.50 -6.46 -9.26
C LYS A 189 10.65 -7.37 -8.86
N LEU A 190 11.07 -7.31 -7.58
CA LEU A 190 12.12 -8.20 -7.09
C LEU A 190 11.69 -9.67 -7.13
N CYS A 191 10.46 -9.99 -6.71
CA CYS A 191 9.95 -11.35 -6.76
C CYS A 191 9.95 -11.93 -8.18
N ASP A 192 9.57 -11.12 -9.19
CA ASP A 192 9.64 -11.52 -10.59
C ASP A 192 11.08 -11.73 -11.08
N GLU A 193 11.99 -10.80 -10.77
CA GLU A 193 13.41 -10.95 -11.10
C GLU A 193 14.03 -12.20 -10.47
N LEU A 194 13.70 -12.49 -9.21
CA LEU A 194 14.18 -13.67 -8.49
C LEU A 194 13.66 -14.96 -9.10
N ARG A 195 12.38 -15.01 -9.50
CA ARG A 195 11.79 -16.16 -10.20
C ARG A 195 12.43 -16.41 -11.56
N LYS A 196 12.86 -15.35 -12.26
CA LYS A 196 13.55 -15.47 -13.56
C LYS A 196 15.01 -15.92 -13.42
N LYS A 197 15.69 -15.48 -12.36
CA LYS A 197 17.14 -15.72 -12.14
C LYS A 197 17.43 -16.97 -11.30
N THR A 198 16.42 -17.54 -10.64
CA THR A 198 16.60 -18.66 -9.70
C THR A 198 15.52 -19.73 -9.91
N ASN A 199 15.85 -20.98 -9.61
CA ASN A 199 14.90 -22.10 -9.61
C ASN A 199 14.35 -22.41 -8.21
N LYS A 200 14.50 -21.47 -7.27
CA LYS A 200 14.04 -21.61 -5.90
C LYS A 200 12.75 -20.83 -5.70
N GLU A 201 11.95 -21.27 -4.73
CA GLU A 201 10.73 -20.56 -4.41
C GLU A 201 11.08 -19.21 -3.76
N VAL A 202 10.27 -18.20 -4.11
CA VAL A 202 10.34 -16.89 -3.51
C VAL A 202 9.24 -16.81 -2.46
N ILE A 203 9.65 -16.76 -1.20
CA ILE A 203 8.77 -16.68 -0.04
C ILE A 203 8.85 -15.27 0.52
N VAL A 204 7.70 -14.72 0.89
CA VAL A 204 7.62 -13.39 1.50
C VAL A 204 7.19 -13.56 2.94
N GLN A 205 8.12 -13.34 3.87
CA GLN A 205 7.80 -13.31 5.29
C GLN A 205 7.28 -11.93 5.66
N VAL A 206 6.07 -11.86 6.22
CA VAL A 206 5.49 -10.62 6.72
C VAL A 206 5.61 -10.60 8.23
N SER A 207 6.31 -9.62 8.78
CA SER A 207 6.40 -9.40 10.22
C SER A 207 5.89 -8.00 10.60
N LYS A 208 5.36 -7.84 11.81
CA LYS A 208 4.99 -6.53 12.36
C LYS A 208 6.14 -6.02 13.21
N GLN A 209 6.65 -4.83 12.90
CA GLN A 209 7.53 -4.06 13.78
C GLN A 209 6.78 -2.79 14.19
N GLY A 210 6.24 -2.80 15.41
CA GLY A 210 5.32 -1.75 15.87
C GLY A 210 4.07 -1.68 14.98
N ASN A 211 3.78 -0.50 14.43
CA ASN A 211 2.67 -0.28 13.50
C ASN A 211 2.99 -0.62 12.05
N ASN A 212 4.27 -0.88 11.72
CA ASN A 212 4.71 -1.08 10.34
C ASN A 212 4.82 -2.57 10.01
N LYS A 213 4.47 -2.93 8.77
CA LYS A 213 4.74 -4.25 8.22
C LYS A 213 6.11 -4.24 7.55
N LEU A 214 6.92 -5.25 7.86
CA LEU A 214 8.19 -5.52 7.21
C LEU A 214 8.04 -6.79 6.39
N TYR A 215 8.24 -6.67 5.09
CA TYR A 215 8.22 -7.74 4.11
C TYR A 215 9.65 -8.19 3.83
N ARG A 216 10.03 -9.38 4.28
CA ARG A 216 11.32 -9.99 3.95
C ARG A 216 11.14 -10.91 2.75
N VAL A 217 11.93 -10.67 1.71
CA VAL A 217 11.96 -11.49 0.50
C VAL A 217 13.01 -12.56 0.70
N MET A 218 12.59 -13.81 0.70
CA MET A 218 13.44 -14.96 0.99
C MET A 218 13.43 -15.95 -0.18
N LEU A 219 14.60 -16.45 -0.53
CA LEU A 219 14.75 -17.61 -1.42
C LEU A 219 14.85 -18.88 -0.58
N GLY A 220 14.12 -19.92 -0.94
CA GLY A 220 14.13 -21.18 -0.20
C GLY A 220 12.91 -22.05 -0.49
N PRO A 221 12.55 -22.97 0.41
CA PRO A 221 13.30 -23.35 1.61
C PRO A 221 14.53 -24.22 1.32
N PHE A 222 15.47 -24.23 2.26
CA PHE A 222 16.67 -25.06 2.28
C PHE A 222 16.69 -25.94 3.54
N PRO A 223 17.16 -27.20 3.44
CA PRO A 223 17.13 -28.13 4.56
C PRO A 223 18.17 -27.80 5.65
N SER A 224 19.26 -27.11 5.32
CA SER A 224 20.29 -26.70 6.28
C SER A 224 20.89 -25.34 5.96
N ARG A 225 21.56 -24.73 6.95
CA ARG A 225 22.27 -23.45 6.79
C ARG A 225 23.38 -23.58 5.75
N GLU A 226 24.08 -24.71 5.71
CA GLU A 226 25.17 -25.00 4.77
C GLU A 226 24.63 -25.06 3.34
N ALA A 227 23.50 -25.76 3.12
CA ALA A 227 22.87 -25.83 1.81
C ALA A 227 22.45 -24.43 1.30
N ALA A 228 21.89 -23.61 2.20
CA ALA A 228 21.55 -22.21 1.89
C ALA A 228 22.81 -21.36 1.63
N SER A 229 23.89 -21.55 2.40
CA SER A 229 25.14 -20.81 2.22
C SER A 229 25.84 -21.17 0.92
N SER A 230 25.94 -22.46 0.58
CA SER A 230 26.52 -22.90 -0.69
C SER A 230 25.74 -22.38 -1.89
N TYR A 231 24.40 -22.34 -1.78
CA TYR A 231 23.57 -21.72 -2.80
C TYR A 231 23.85 -20.20 -2.86
N LEU A 232 23.86 -19.51 -1.73
CA LEU A 232 24.18 -18.08 -1.66
C LEU A 232 25.53 -17.76 -2.30
N ASP A 233 26.59 -18.52 -2.02
CA ASP A 233 27.92 -18.25 -2.57
C ASP A 233 27.96 -18.34 -4.10
N LYS A 234 27.17 -19.25 -4.70
CA LYS A 234 26.99 -19.32 -6.16
C LYS A 234 26.29 -18.08 -6.73
N TYR A 235 25.35 -17.48 -6.00
CA TYR A 235 24.53 -16.35 -6.45
C TYR A 235 24.90 -15.00 -5.80
N LYS A 236 26.02 -14.95 -5.07
CA LYS A 236 26.43 -13.78 -4.26
C LYS A 236 26.62 -12.51 -5.08
N ARG A 237 27.04 -12.67 -6.34
CA ARG A 237 27.16 -11.57 -7.31
C ARG A 237 25.82 -10.98 -7.73
N LEU A 238 24.75 -11.78 -7.71
CA LEU A 238 23.41 -11.37 -8.11
C LEU A 238 22.64 -10.70 -6.97
N PHE A 239 22.95 -11.06 -5.73
CA PHE A 239 22.27 -10.56 -4.53
C PHE A 239 23.28 -10.06 -3.48
N PRO A 240 23.98 -8.95 -3.75
CA PRO A 240 24.94 -8.39 -2.79
C PRO A 240 24.22 -7.97 -1.50
N GLY A 241 24.71 -8.42 -0.35
CA GLY A 241 24.12 -8.13 0.97
C GLY A 241 23.06 -9.13 1.44
N SER A 242 22.81 -10.21 0.70
CA SER A 242 21.93 -11.29 1.15
C SER A 242 22.61 -12.21 2.17
N PHE A 243 21.82 -12.81 3.06
CA PHE A 243 22.32 -13.67 4.14
C PHE A 243 21.31 -14.76 4.53
N VAL A 244 21.80 -15.82 5.18
CA VAL A 244 21.01 -17.00 5.55
C VAL A 244 20.32 -16.79 6.89
N LEU A 245 19.00 -17.02 6.92
CA LEU A 245 18.15 -17.03 8.10
C LEU A 245 17.40 -18.36 8.23
N ALA A 246 17.03 -18.73 9.45
CA ALA A 246 16.01 -19.75 9.66
C ALA A 246 14.63 -19.14 9.38
N PHE A 247 13.69 -19.95 8.89
CA PHE A 247 12.28 -19.56 8.81
C PHE A 247 11.62 -19.46 10.19
#